data_AF-A0A2E9VSS7-F1
#
_entry.id   AF-A0A2E9VSS7-F1
#
_cell.length_a   1.000
_cell.length_b   1.000
_cell.length_c   1.000
_cell.angle_alpha   90.00
_cell.angle_beta   90.00
_cell.angle_gamma   90.00
#
_symmetry.space_group_name_H-M   'P 1'
#
loop_
_entity.id
_entity.type
_entity.pdbx_description
1 polymer ?
#
loop_
_entity_poly.entity_id
_entity_poly.type
_entity_poly.pdbx_seq_one_letter_code
_entity_poly.pdbx_strand_id
1 'polypeptide(L)' 'MLFLGIDQHASHLTVLLIDQQKDVLLAQQVSTRPSKILRFFDQLAKCCAGHKESFIAVLEGLIK' A
#
# COMPACT_ATOMS: atom_id res chain seq x y z
N MET A 1 11.93 -9.27 2.71
CA MET A 1 10.60 -9.05 3.34
C MET A 1 10.16 -7.62 3.13
N LEU A 2 8.90 -7.41 2.76
CA LEU A 2 8.37 -6.09 2.43
C LEU A 2 7.57 -5.49 3.59
N PHE A 3 7.49 -4.16 3.66
CA PHE A 3 6.67 -3.43 4.62
C PHE A 3 5.73 -2.48 3.90
N LEU A 4 4.43 -2.65 4.10
CA LEU A 4 3.38 -1.85 3.50
C LEU A 4 2.74 -0.96 4.58
N GLY A 5 2.98 0.35 4.52
CA GLY A 5 2.28 1.34 5.31
C GLY A 5 1.07 1.89 4.54
N ILE A 6 -0.10 1.91 5.17
CA ILE A 6 -1.31 2.53 4.66
C ILE A 6 -1.83 3.49 5.72
N ASP A 7 -1.98 4.76 5.35
CA ASP A 7 -2.63 5.78 6.18
C ASP A 7 -3.93 6.23 5.51
N GLN A 8 -5.06 6.05 6.20
CA GLN A 8 -6.38 6.36 5.66
C GLN A 8 -6.85 7.76 6.06
N HIS A 9 -7.06 8.60 5.05
CA HIS A 9 -7.79 9.86 5.17
C HIS A 9 -9.22 9.72 4.62
N ALA A 10 -10.02 10.78 4.74
CA ALA A 10 -11.43 10.76 4.34
C ALA A 10 -11.65 10.47 2.83
N SER A 11 -10.82 11.03 1.96
CA SER A 11 -10.99 10.98 0.50
C SER A 11 -9.87 10.24 -0.23
N HIS A 12 -8.81 9.87 0.49
CA HIS A 12 -7.65 9.19 -0.07
C HIS A 12 -6.93 8.34 0.98
N LEU A 13 -6.13 7.39 0.50
CA LEU A 13 -5.19 6.57 1.23
C LEU A 13 -3.79 7.01 0.82
N THR A 14 -2.90 7.21 1.77
CA THR A 14 -1.46 7.32 1.51
C THR A 14 -0.86 5.94 1.67
N VAL A 15 -0.15 5.44 0.66
CA VAL A 15 0.44 4.10 0.65
C VAL A 15 1.93 4.17 0.41
N LEU A 16 2.70 3.46 1.24
CA LEU A 16 4.14 3.35 1.16
C LEU A 16 4.54 1.87 1.22
N LEU A 17 5.34 1.41 0.25
CA LEU A 17 5.96 0.09 0.24
C LEU A 17 7.47 0.26 0.29
N ILE A 18 8.11 -0.36 1.26
CA ILE A 18 9.56 -0.41 1.40
C ILE A 18 10.05 -1.86 1.55
N ASP A 19 11.31 -2.11 1.19
CA ASP A 19 11.99 -3.37 1.48
C ASP A 19 12.73 -3.35 2.83
N GLN A 20 13.51 -4.40 3.12
CA GLN A 20 14.30 -4.50 4.35
C GLN A 20 15.50 -3.54 4.39
N GLN A 21 15.97 -3.08 3.23
CA GLN A 21 17.02 -2.08 3.10
C GLN A 21 16.46 -0.66 3.31
N LYS A 22 15.13 -0.53 3.47
CA LYS A 22 14.36 0.71 3.55
C LYS A 22 14.34 1.48 2.23
N ASP A 23 14.58 0.81 1.12
CA ASP A 23 14.41 1.40 -0.20
C ASP A 23 12.92 1.52 -0.51
N VAL A 24 12.52 2.67 -1.06
CA VAL A 24 11.12 2.95 -1.41
C VAL A 24 10.80 2.32 -2.75
N LEU A 25 9.94 1.29 -2.72
CA LEU A 25 9.49 0.58 -3.91
C LEU A 25 8.22 1.21 -4.49
N LEU A 26 7.35 1.76 -3.63
CA LEU A 26 6.14 2.46 -4.03
C LEU A 26 5.79 3.53 -3.00
N ALA A 27 5.45 4.73 -3.47
CA ALA A 27 4.85 5.79 -2.66
C ALA A 27 3.75 6.47 -3.47
N GLN A 28 2.50 6.33 -3.05
CA GLN A 28 1.37 6.82 -3.83
C GLN A 28 0.18 7.23 -2.94
N GLN A 29 -0.54 8.27 -3.38
CA GLN A 29 -1.88 8.57 -2.88
C GLN A 29 -2.96 7.96 -3.78
N VAL A 30 -3.95 7.33 -3.16
CA VAL A 30 -5.03 6.61 -3.84
C VAL A 30 -6.37 7.16 -3.35
N SER A 31 -7.26 7.58 -4.26
CA SER A 31 -8.61 7.99 -3.86
C SER A 31 -9.37 6.85 -3.18
N THR A 32 -10.18 7.17 -2.17
CA THR A 32 -11.04 6.19 -1.47
C THR A 32 -12.24 5.70 -2.30
N ARG A 33 -12.37 6.13 -3.57
CA ARG A 33 -13.37 5.59 -4.49
C ARG A 33 -13.13 4.08 -4.71
N PRO A 34 -14.15 3.21 -4.54
CA PRO A 34 -13.96 1.76 -4.57
C PRO A 34 -13.21 1.24 -5.81
N SER A 35 -13.54 1.75 -7.01
CA SER A 35 -12.88 1.34 -8.25
C SER A 35 -11.40 1.72 -8.32
N LYS A 36 -10.99 2.81 -7.65
CA LYS A 36 -9.59 3.24 -7.57
C LYS A 36 -8.80 2.37 -6.59
N ILE A 37 -9.42 2.03 -5.45
CA ILE A 37 -8.85 1.13 -4.45
C ILE A 37 -8.62 -0.27 -5.05
N LEU A 38 -9.63 -0.86 -5.69
CA LEU A 38 -9.53 -2.19 -6.28
C LEU A 38 -8.41 -2.25 -7.33
N ARG A 39 -8.40 -1.28 -8.25
CA ARG A 39 -7.35 -1.18 -9.27
C ARG A 39 -5.96 -1.00 -8.65
N PHE A 40 -5.85 -0.27 -7.54
CA PHE A 40 -4.59 -0.11 -6.82
C PHE A 40 -4.12 -1.43 -6.22
N PHE A 41 -4.99 -2.19 -5.55
CA PHE A 41 -4.62 -3.49 -4.99
C PHE A 41 -4.21 -4.51 -6.06
N ASP A 42 -4.84 -4.50 -7.24
CA ASP A 42 -4.39 -5.32 -8.37
C ASP A 42 -2.97 -4.96 -8.82
N GLN A 43 -2.61 -3.67 -8.81
CA GLN A 43 -1.26 -3.21 -9.15
C GLN A 43 -0.25 -3.58 -8.06
N LEU A 44 -0.62 -3.40 -6.79
CA LEU A 44 0.20 -3.74 -5.64
C LEU A 44 0.49 -5.25 -5.60
N ALA A 45 -0.51 -6.10 -5.84
CA ALA A 45 -0.34 -7.54 -5.88
C ALA A 45 0.66 -7.98 -6.97
N LYS A 46 0.60 -7.35 -8.15
CA LYS A 46 1.56 -7.61 -9.23
C LYS A 46 2.97 -7.15 -8.85
N CYS A 47 3.11 -6.01 -8.19
CA CYS A 47 4.39 -5.52 -7.68
C CYS A 47 4.99 -6.54 -6.69
N CYS A 48 4.24 -6.92 -5.65
CA CYS A 48 4.70 -7.89 -4.65
C CYS A 48 5.03 -9.28 -5.23
N ALA A 49 4.26 -9.75 -6.22
CA ALA A 49 4.54 -11.02 -6.90
C ALA A 49 5.90 -11.02 -7.62
N GLY A 50 6.33 -9.88 -8.16
CA GLY A 50 7.66 -9.73 -8.78
C GLY A 50 8.82 -9.91 -7.79
N HIS A 51 8.60 -9.60 -6.51
CA HIS A 51 9.63 -9.71 -5.47
C HIS A 51 9.68 -11.09 -4.82
N LYS A 52 8.69 -11.98 -5.02
CA LYS A 52 8.56 -13.30 -4.35
C LYS A 52 8.61 -13.24 -2.82
N GLU A 53 8.30 -12.08 -2.24
CA GLU A 53 8.38 -11.85 -0.81
C GLU A 53 7.00 -11.59 -0.22
N SER A 54 6.79 -12.07 1.01
CA SER A 54 5.65 -11.66 1.83
C SER A 54 5.86 -10.24 2.38
N PHE A 55 4.77 -9.53 2.64
CA PHE A 55 4.80 -8.23 3.31
C PHE A 55 4.06 -8.25 4.63
N ILE A 56 4.52 -7.40 5.56
CA ILE A 56 3.73 -6.99 6.73
C ILE A 56 3.01 -5.69 6.36
N ALA A 57 1.70 -5.65 6.56
CA ALA A 57 0.91 -4.45 6.35
C ALA A 57 0.56 -3.79 7.69
N VAL A 58 0.79 -2.48 7.78
CA VAL A 58 0.34 -1.63 8.87
C VAL A 58 -0.69 -0.68 8.28
N LEU A 59 -1.91 -0.74 8.82
CA LEU A 59 -3.00 0.16 8.45
C LEU A 59 -3.26 1.10 9.63
N GLU A 60 -3.02 2.38 9.43
CA GLU A 60 -3.49 3.43 10.32
C GLU A 60 -4.86 3.90 9.82
N GLY A 61 -5.87 3.73 10.68
CA GLY A 61 -7.24 4.14 10.39
C GLY A 61 -7.81 4.90 11.58
N LEU A 62 -8.49 6.01 11.30
CA LEU A 62 -9.39 6.66 12.26
C LEU A 62 -10.55 5.69 12.55
N ILE A 63 -10.49 4.99 13.69
CA ILE A 63 -11.68 4.44 14.33
C ILE A 63 -12.50 5.66 14.79
N LYS A 64 -13.55 6.00 14.05
CA LYS A 64 -14.58 6.94 14.52
C LYS A 64 -15.69 6.18 15.21
#